data_AF-A0A6H1ZD18-F1
#
_entry.id   AF-A0A6H1ZD18-F1
#
_cell.length_a   1.000
_cell.length_b   1.000
_cell.length_c   1.000
_cell.angle_alpha   90.00
_cell.angle_beta   90.00
_cell.angle_gamma   90.00
#
_symmetry.space_group_name_H-M   'P 1'
#
loop_
_entity.id
_entity.type
_entity.pdbx_description
1 polymer ?
#
loop_
_entity_poly.entity_id
_entity_poly.type
_entity_poly.pdbx_seq_one_letter_code
_entity_poly.pdbx_strand_id
1 'polypeptide(L)'
;MNITEKEIKEIIEILNDELEVDREFNIILNKEKAAKAILDKIKEKENLRNEDLSTIDINVEIGRQLKRLRKSRNITQAELGKKLKMSHANISDMEHGKTKLTIENLLIYQIIFGKENVEDILKVIFKKG
;
A
#
# COMPACT_ATOMS: atom_id res chain seq x y z
N MET A 1 12.36 38.88 -4.80
CA MET A 1 13.68 38.24 -4.82
C MET A 1 13.49 36.91 -5.54
N ASN A 2 13.97 36.80 -6.78
CA ASN A 2 13.75 35.61 -7.59
C ASN A 2 14.89 34.65 -7.30
N ILE A 3 14.57 33.51 -6.68
CA ILE A 3 15.52 32.42 -6.44
C ILE A 3 15.99 31.95 -7.81
N THR A 4 17.30 31.93 -8.01
CA THR A 4 17.92 31.50 -9.25
C THR A 4 17.87 29.98 -9.37
N GLU A 5 17.91 29.47 -10.60
CA GLU A 5 17.90 28.03 -10.87
C GLU A 5 19.09 27.29 -10.22
N LYS A 6 20.19 28.00 -9.99
CA LYS A 6 21.36 27.51 -9.27
C LYS A 6 21.07 27.34 -7.78
N GLU A 7 20.45 28.33 -7.14
CA GLU A 7 20.06 28.26 -5.73
C GLU A 7 19.00 27.18 -5.49
N ILE A 8 18.10 26.94 -6.46
CA ILE A 8 17.15 25.80 -6.38
C ILE A 8 17.89 24.46 -6.39
N LYS A 9 18.91 24.30 -7.23
CA LYS A 9 19.69 23.04 -7.28
C LYS A 9 20.51 22.80 -6.01
N GLU A 10 21.13 23.83 -5.47
CA GLU A 10 21.89 23.74 -4.21
C GLU A 10 20.96 23.39 -3.03
N ILE A 11 19.75 23.96 -2.98
CA ILE A 11 18.75 23.60 -1.97
C ILE A 11 18.29 22.15 -2.12
N ILE A 12 18.08 21.67 -3.35
CA ILE A 12 17.69 20.27 -3.60
C ILE A 12 18.81 19.30 -3.18
N GLU A 13 20.08 19.61 -3.47
CA GLU A 13 21.21 18.78 -3.01
C GLU A 13 21.30 18.72 -1.48
N ILE A 14 21.13 19.85 -0.80
CA ILE A 14 21.12 19.89 0.68
C ILE A 14 19.96 19.07 1.25
N LEU A 15 18.75 19.19 0.68
CA LEU A 15 17.59 18.43 1.13
C LEU A 15 17.74 16.92 0.87
N ASN A 16 18.43 16.52 -0.21
CA ASN A 16 18.70 15.13 -0.53
C ASN A 16 19.80 14.52 0.36
N ASP A 17 20.74 15.34 0.85
CA ASP A 17 21.76 14.89 1.82
C ASP A 17 21.21 14.83 3.26
N GLU A 18 20.27 15.70 3.64
CA GLU A 18 19.62 15.69 4.98
C GLU A 18 18.56 14.60 5.15
N LEU A 19 17.99 14.11 4.06
CA LEU A 19 17.02 13.03 4.04
C LEU A 19 17.69 11.81 3.38
N GLU A 20 18.10 10.79 4.14
CA GLU A 20 18.67 9.50 3.65
C GLU A 20 17.74 8.69 2.70
N VAL A 21 16.79 9.33 2.02
CA VAL A 21 15.77 8.73 1.15
C VAL A 21 16.36 8.32 -0.21
N ASP A 22 17.55 8.77 -0.61
CA ASP A 22 17.94 8.66 -2.02
C ASP A 22 18.63 7.34 -2.43
N ARG A 23 19.16 6.52 -1.52
CA ARG A 23 19.75 5.22 -1.92
C ARG A 23 18.76 4.09 -1.93
N GLU A 24 18.05 3.90 -0.83
CA GLU A 24 17.18 2.74 -0.67
C GLU A 24 15.96 2.85 -1.59
N PHE A 25 15.41 4.05 -1.74
CA PHE A 25 14.30 4.31 -2.66
C PHE A 25 14.68 4.11 -4.13
N ASN A 26 15.85 4.60 -4.56
CA ASN A 26 16.32 4.40 -5.94
C ASN A 26 16.64 2.92 -6.24
N ILE A 27 17.15 2.17 -5.26
CA ILE A 27 17.34 0.72 -5.38
C ILE A 27 15.99 0.01 -5.57
N ILE A 28 14.98 0.36 -4.77
CA ILE A 28 13.62 -0.20 -4.88
C ILE A 28 13.01 0.13 -6.25
N LEU A 29 13.09 1.38 -6.69
CA LEU A 29 12.54 1.82 -7.98
C LEU A 29 13.21 1.11 -9.16
N ASN A 30 14.52 0.86 -9.09
CA ASN A 30 15.23 0.15 -10.14
C ASN A 30 14.88 -1.35 -10.17
N LYS A 31 14.67 -1.98 -9.01
CA LYS A 31 14.18 -3.36 -8.93
C LYS A 31 12.76 -3.49 -9.49
N GLU A 32 11.88 -2.53 -9.21
CA GLU A 32 10.51 -2.52 -9.74
C GLU A 32 10.49 -2.41 -11.27
N LYS A 33 11.31 -1.52 -11.83
CA LYS A 33 11.49 -1.40 -13.29
C LYS A 33 12.01 -2.70 -13.92
N ALA A 34 12.98 -3.35 -13.28
CA ALA A 34 13.52 -4.63 -13.75
C ALA A 34 12.47 -5.75 -13.69
N ALA A 35 11.72 -5.85 -12.59
CA ALA A 35 10.64 -6.81 -12.44
C ALA A 35 9.55 -6.63 -13.52
N LYS A 36 9.19 -5.38 -13.82
CA LYS A 36 8.24 -5.05 -14.90
C LYS A 36 8.74 -5.51 -16.27
N ALA A 37 10.02 -5.22 -16.59
CA ALA A 37 10.62 -5.66 -17.85
C ALA A 37 10.67 -7.19 -17.99
N ILE A 38 10.91 -7.92 -16.91
CA ILE A 38 10.85 -9.39 -16.89
C ILE A 38 9.42 -9.87 -17.12
N LEU A 39 8.45 -9.25 -16.46
CA LEU A 39 7.03 -9.60 -16.60
C LEU A 39 6.55 -9.39 -18.04
N ASP A 40 6.94 -8.29 -18.68
CA ASP A 40 6.58 -8.00 -20.07
C ASP A 40 7.19 -9.02 -21.04
N LYS A 41 8.44 -9.44 -20.83
CA LYS A 41 9.06 -10.53 -21.60
C LYS A 41 8.36 -11.88 -21.41
N ILE A 42 7.89 -12.18 -20.21
CA ILE A 42 7.11 -13.40 -19.93
C ILE A 42 5.76 -13.34 -20.66
N LYS A 43 5.08 -12.18 -20.65
CA LYS A 43 3.82 -11.98 -21.37
C LYS A 43 3.96 -12.22 -22.87
N GLU A 44 5.02 -11.66 -23.46
CA GLU A 44 5.31 -11.83 -24.89
C GLU A 44 5.58 -13.30 -25.23
N LYS A 45 6.37 -14.00 -24.42
CA LYS A 45 6.71 -15.41 -24.63
C LYS A 45 5.49 -16.33 -24.52
N GLU A 46 4.61 -16.07 -23.56
CA GLU A 46 3.47 -16.94 -23.23
C GLU A 46 2.15 -16.45 -23.88
N ASN A 47 2.20 -15.40 -24.71
CA ASN A 47 1.04 -14.78 -25.37
C ASN A 47 -0.09 -14.38 -24.40
N LEU A 48 0.28 -13.95 -23.18
CA LEU A 48 -0.64 -13.60 -22.10
C LEU A 48 -1.11 -12.14 -22.24
N ARG A 49 -2.41 -11.91 -22.17
CA ARG A 49 -2.97 -10.54 -22.10
C ARG A 49 -2.81 -10.01 -20.68
N ASN A 50 -2.79 -8.68 -20.51
CA ASN A 50 -2.73 -8.05 -19.19
C ASN A 50 -3.89 -8.48 -18.27
N GLU A 51 -5.02 -8.88 -18.87
CA GLU A 51 -6.21 -9.41 -18.20
C GLU A 51 -5.98 -10.81 -17.61
N ASP A 52 -5.09 -11.60 -18.20
CA ASP A 52 -4.79 -12.99 -17.81
C ASP A 52 -3.82 -13.03 -16.60
N LEU A 53 -2.99 -12.00 -16.46
CA LEU A 53 -2.28 -11.68 -15.22
C LEU A 53 -3.24 -10.95 -14.29
N SER A 54 -4.16 -11.68 -13.68
CA SER A 54 -4.89 -11.16 -12.51
C SER A 54 -3.88 -10.92 -11.38
N THR A 55 -3.25 -9.75 -11.40
CA THR A 55 -2.62 -9.14 -10.25
C THR A 55 -3.62 -9.28 -9.11
N ILE A 56 -3.23 -9.96 -8.03
CA ILE A 56 -4.03 -10.04 -6.80
C ILE A 56 -4.53 -8.62 -6.55
N ASP A 57 -5.85 -8.40 -6.62
CA ASP A 57 -6.42 -7.09 -6.38
C ASP A 57 -5.96 -6.64 -4.99
N ILE A 58 -5.21 -5.55 -4.96
CA ILE A 58 -4.58 -5.03 -3.76
C ILE A 58 -5.63 -4.78 -2.66
N ASN A 59 -6.85 -4.39 -3.04
CA ASN A 59 -7.94 -4.19 -2.09
C ASN A 59 -8.41 -5.52 -1.49
N VAL A 60 -8.40 -6.59 -2.27
CA VAL A 60 -8.73 -7.94 -1.78
C VAL A 60 -7.68 -8.43 -0.78
N GLU A 61 -6.39 -8.20 -1.05
CA GLU A 61 -5.35 -8.62 -0.12
C GLU A 61 -5.34 -7.79 1.16
N ILE A 62 -5.44 -6.45 1.06
CA ILE A 62 -5.58 -5.59 2.24
C ILE A 62 -6.82 -6.00 3.04
N GLY A 63 -7.98 -6.15 2.38
CA GLY A 63 -9.23 -6.56 3.02
C GLY A 63 -9.12 -7.87 3.79
N ARG A 64 -8.42 -8.87 3.22
CA ARG A 64 -8.14 -10.15 3.90
C ARG A 64 -7.30 -9.96 5.17
N GLN A 65 -6.29 -9.10 5.12
CA GLN A 65 -5.44 -8.84 6.28
C GLN A 65 -6.19 -8.07 7.37
N LEU A 66 -7.00 -7.06 7.01
CA LEU A 66 -7.88 -6.37 7.94
C LEU A 66 -8.85 -7.34 8.64
N LYS A 67 -9.43 -8.28 7.88
CA LYS A 67 -10.29 -9.35 8.41
C LYS A 67 -9.55 -10.26 9.40
N ARG A 68 -8.31 -10.62 9.10
CA ARG A 68 -7.47 -11.43 10.01
C ARG A 68 -7.18 -10.66 11.31
N LEU A 69 -6.80 -9.39 11.21
CA LEU A 69 -6.54 -8.53 12.36
C LEU A 69 -7.79 -8.35 13.24
N ARG A 70 -8.96 -8.10 12.63
CA ARG A 70 -10.21 -8.02 13.39
C ARG A 70 -10.50 -9.34 14.13
N LYS A 71 -10.34 -10.47 13.43
CA LYS A 71 -10.58 -11.80 14.02
C LYS A 71 -9.60 -12.14 15.13
N SER A 72 -8.33 -11.77 15.04
CA SER A 72 -7.34 -12.01 16.12
C SER A 72 -7.68 -11.25 17.41
N ARG A 73 -8.49 -10.18 17.32
CA ARG A 73 -9.02 -9.45 18.47
C ARG A 73 -10.41 -9.91 18.91
N ASN A 74 -10.97 -10.97 18.32
CA ASN A 74 -12.30 -11.52 18.62
C ASN A 74 -13.45 -10.51 18.49
N ILE A 75 -13.36 -9.57 17.55
CA ILE A 75 -14.40 -8.57 17.28
C ILE A 75 -15.19 -8.97 16.04
N THR A 76 -16.52 -8.82 16.06
CA THR A 76 -17.40 -9.02 14.88
C THR A 76 -17.34 -7.83 13.92
N GLN A 77 -17.77 -8.01 12.66
CA GLN A 77 -17.87 -6.90 11.71
C GLN A 77 -18.84 -5.81 12.19
N ALA A 78 -19.91 -6.18 12.90
CA ALA A 78 -20.88 -5.25 13.46
C ALA A 78 -20.29 -4.41 14.60
N GLU A 79 -19.56 -5.04 15.52
CA GLU A 79 -18.87 -4.34 16.61
C GLU A 79 -17.76 -3.43 16.09
N LEU A 80 -17.02 -3.87 15.07
CA LEU A 80 -16.05 -3.02 14.40
C LEU A 80 -16.75 -1.84 13.72
N GLY A 81 -17.83 -2.07 12.97
CA GLY A 81 -18.64 -1.02 12.37
C GLY A 81 -19.11 0.03 13.39
N LYS A 82 -19.59 -0.41 14.56
CA LYS A 82 -19.97 0.49 15.67
C LYS A 82 -18.80 1.35 16.16
N LYS A 83 -17.61 0.77 16.36
CA LYS A 83 -16.40 1.52 16.75
C LYS A 83 -15.97 2.52 15.67
N LEU A 84 -16.23 2.18 14.41
CA LEU A 84 -15.86 2.95 13.22
C LEU A 84 -16.90 3.95 12.74
N LYS A 85 -18.10 3.99 13.36
CA LYS A 85 -19.27 4.71 12.84
C LYS A 85 -19.60 4.33 11.37
N MET A 86 -19.35 3.08 11.02
CA MET A 86 -19.61 2.50 9.69
C MET A 86 -20.67 1.40 9.79
N SER A 87 -21.40 1.17 8.69
CA SER A 87 -22.33 0.05 8.65
C SER A 87 -21.59 -1.29 8.60
N HIS A 88 -22.25 -2.36 9.05
CA HIS A 88 -21.75 -3.72 8.87
C HIS A 88 -21.43 -4.03 7.39
N ALA A 89 -22.28 -3.55 6.47
CA ALA A 89 -22.09 -3.74 5.03
C ALA A 89 -20.79 -3.08 4.55
N ASN A 90 -20.47 -1.87 5.01
CA ASN A 90 -19.21 -1.21 4.68
C ASN A 90 -17.99 -2.01 5.15
N ILE A 91 -18.03 -2.55 6.38
CA ILE A 91 -16.94 -3.40 6.89
C ILE A 91 -16.80 -4.67 6.06
N SER A 92 -17.93 -5.29 5.69
CA SER A 92 -17.93 -6.46 4.82
C SER A 92 -17.33 -6.14 3.46
N ASP A 93 -17.74 -5.06 2.80
CA ASP A 93 -17.25 -4.71 1.47
C ASP A 93 -15.76 -4.36 1.49
N MET A 94 -15.29 -3.68 2.54
CA MET A 94 -13.86 -3.44 2.78
C MET A 94 -13.08 -4.74 2.94
N GLU A 95 -13.53 -5.66 3.80
CA GLU A 95 -12.82 -6.92 4.08
C GLU A 95 -12.80 -7.90 2.89
N HIS A 96 -13.71 -7.73 1.93
CA HIS A 96 -13.75 -8.52 0.69
C HIS A 96 -13.15 -7.78 -0.50
N GLY A 97 -12.57 -6.59 -0.30
CA GLY A 97 -11.95 -5.79 -1.37
C GLY A 97 -12.93 -5.19 -2.37
N LYS A 98 -14.24 -5.18 -2.07
CA LYS A 98 -15.29 -4.60 -2.92
C LYS A 98 -15.34 -3.08 -2.85
N THR A 99 -14.78 -2.51 -1.78
CA THR A 99 -14.62 -1.07 -1.62
C THR A 99 -13.15 -0.71 -1.75
N LYS A 100 -12.85 0.31 -2.56
CA LYS A 100 -11.51 0.90 -2.62
C LYS A 100 -11.19 1.51 -1.26
N LEU A 101 -10.15 0.99 -0.61
CA LEU A 101 -9.73 1.47 0.70
C LEU A 101 -9.01 2.82 0.56
N THR A 102 -9.44 3.81 1.34
CA THR A 102 -8.75 5.10 1.42
C THR A 102 -7.72 5.10 2.56
N ILE A 103 -6.82 6.09 2.56
CA ILE A 103 -5.88 6.31 3.67
C ILE A 103 -6.65 6.52 4.98
N GLU A 104 -7.80 7.20 4.95
CA GLU A 104 -8.64 7.42 6.12
C GLU A 104 -9.10 6.09 6.74
N ASN A 105 -9.54 5.12 5.92
CA ASN A 105 -9.91 3.79 6.39
C ASN A 105 -8.75 3.10 7.13
N LEU A 106 -7.51 3.22 6.61
CA LEU A 106 -6.33 2.59 7.20
C LEU A 106 -5.90 3.27 8.51
N LEU A 107 -5.91 4.61 8.56
CA LEU A 107 -5.62 5.37 9.78
C LEU A 107 -6.60 5.05 10.89
N ILE A 108 -7.86 4.84 10.54
CA ILE A 108 -8.88 4.52 11.52
C ILE A 108 -8.69 3.08 12.06
N TYR A 109 -8.32 2.11 11.21
CA TYR A 109 -7.92 0.78 11.69
C TYR A 109 -6.71 0.86 12.63
N GLN A 110 -5.76 1.74 12.33
CA GLN A 110 -4.59 1.97 13.16
C GLN A 110 -4.95 2.51 14.55
N ILE A 111 -5.96 3.38 14.66
CA ILE A 111 -6.44 3.89 15.95
C ILE A 111 -7.04 2.76 16.81
N ILE A 112 -7.77 1.82 16.20
CA ILE A 112 -8.43 0.73 16.94
C ILE A 112 -7.44 -0.37 17.34
N PHE A 113 -6.52 -0.71 16.44
CA PHE A 113 -5.70 -1.91 16.58
C PHE A 113 -4.26 -1.61 16.99
N GLY A 114 -3.76 -0.38 16.85
CA GLY A 114 -2.37 0.00 17.12
C GLY A 114 -1.56 0.19 15.83
N LYS A 115 -0.50 1.00 15.92
CA LYS A 115 0.38 1.38 14.79
C LYS A 115 1.11 0.18 14.19
N GLU A 116 1.62 -0.68 15.05
CA GLU A 116 2.34 -1.89 14.67
C GLU A 116 1.49 -2.81 13.77
N ASN A 117 0.18 -2.89 14.02
CA ASN A 117 -0.70 -3.83 13.32
C ASN A 117 -1.07 -3.41 11.89
N VAL A 118 -1.09 -2.11 11.59
CA VAL A 118 -1.32 -1.62 10.21
C VAL A 118 -0.01 -1.57 9.43
N GLU A 119 1.08 -1.19 10.08
CA GLU A 119 2.41 -1.17 9.46
C GLU A 119 2.84 -2.57 9.00
N ASP A 120 2.52 -3.62 9.76
CA ASP A 120 2.77 -5.01 9.37
C ASP A 120 1.96 -5.44 8.14
N ILE A 121 0.72 -4.98 8.01
CA ILE A 121 -0.12 -5.24 6.83
C ILE A 121 0.50 -4.58 5.59
N LEU A 122 0.92 -3.32 5.72
CA LEU A 122 1.60 -2.61 4.64
C LEU A 122 2.94 -3.26 4.30
N LYS A 123 3.72 -3.71 5.29
CA LYS A 123 4.98 -4.44 5.05
C LYS A 123 4.76 -5.74 4.29
N VAL A 124 3.73 -6.53 4.60
CA VAL A 124 3.42 -7.75 3.84
C VAL A 124 3.09 -7.45 2.38
N ILE A 125 2.42 -6.32 2.14
CA ILE A 125 2.02 -5.89 0.81
C ILE A 125 3.22 -5.35 0.01
N PHE A 126 4.07 -4.54 0.65
CA PHE A 126 5.18 -3.85 -0.02
C PHE A 126 6.52 -4.61 0.04
N LYS A 127 6.69 -5.66 0.87
CA LYS A 127 7.91 -6.50 0.90
C LYS A 127 7.99 -7.59 -0.17
N LYS A 128 7.11 -7.59 -1.18
CA LYS A 128 7.39 -8.27 -2.45
C LYS A 128 8.17 -7.32 -3.37
N GLY A 129 9.46 -7.13 -3.08
CA GLY A 129 10.41 -6.32 -3.86
C GLY A 129 11.82 -6.33 -3.29
#